data_AF-A0AAN6QYZ4-F1
#
_entry.id   AF-A0AAN6QYZ4-F1
#
_cell.length_a   1.000
_cell.length_b   1.000
_cell.length_c   1.000
_cell.angle_alpha   90.00
_cell.angle_beta   90.00
_cell.angle_gamma   90.00
#
_symmetry.space_group_name_H-M   'P 1'
#
loop_
_entity.id
_entity.type
_entity.pdbx_description
1 polymer ?
#
loop_
_entity_poly.entity_id
_entity_poly.type
_entity_poly.pdbx_seq_one_letter_code
_entity_poly.pdbx_strand_id
1 'polypeptide(L)'
;MRDRRNTILSVSSLSTTGSTHSGRSSLSEKVGLSPPDSPTLPPPVTRDSKRRIRYSRLTLIKLLAGIATLLLLVRVFLCWPQTVINSSSTSHLLDDGLATGGVQRNQSGSVIVRDTSGHSKWTVLIPENSSFPLDDTQYADICSKGEVLREELVRNTRIGRLLNLSLRTSYYTRDWAYLDPSALGAIAASFPVVPNNEANKVCGTSLTFVLDANEASFGKSMLMLWLSYGLAKREGRAFFIDDTQWAYGKYASYFAPLPDQGCMPPPKHHIVPCPHQAKHLLVSAGTAQWTFGTLFDREFAAKRNGLGTRYKHVFDVVRRGYEDLFALIGDDAACARVRIAELRSEVSAHAGPVVAMHIRRGDLHPHEQQYSEDYLPLERYAAGARSLLRLLPSKRRSNTINDRYESTLDPNYTQVSLLLASDDPDILTSSSLAHATSPLTVQRAQSRIQLATKATLDRTSPVEPLRESGSAYVKHIDENSGWEGGFFSALFYSLGNTQASTLKRLSQLPDSAGARSEQAMRMRELVGRAYLLDLAVLGESDGVVCAVSSAACRVLGVMMGWDAVREGRWMNVDDGRPWSWDGSG
;
A
#
# COMPACT_ATOMS: atom_id res chain seq x y z
N MET A 1 -17.84 6.84 47.34
CA MET A 1 -16.73 6.79 48.32
C MET A 1 -15.82 5.63 47.96
N ARG A 2 -14.49 5.83 47.99
CA ARG A 2 -13.43 4.81 47.80
C ARG A 2 -13.44 4.04 46.47
N ASP A 3 -12.31 3.62 45.92
CA ASP A 3 -10.95 4.19 45.99
C ASP A 3 -10.27 3.86 44.64
N ARG A 4 -9.61 4.85 44.00
CA ARG A 4 -8.70 4.60 42.87
C ARG A 4 -7.28 5.02 43.30
N ARG A 5 -6.37 4.05 43.25
CA ARG A 5 -4.92 4.12 43.52
C ARG A 5 -4.26 3.18 42.50
N ASN A 6 -3.15 3.48 41.82
CA ASN A 6 -2.25 4.63 41.76
C ASN A 6 -1.88 4.82 40.26
N THR A 7 -1.60 6.01 39.71
CA THR A 7 -0.30 6.72 39.69
C THR A 7 0.92 5.78 39.48
N ILE A 8 1.90 6.12 38.63
CA ILE A 8 2.75 7.34 38.68
C ILE A 8 3.04 7.92 37.28
N LEU A 9 3.02 9.25 37.17
CA LEU A 9 3.79 10.05 36.22
C LEU A 9 4.72 10.98 37.02
N SER A 10 5.99 11.12 36.65
CA SER A 10 6.95 12.01 37.32
C SER A 10 8.18 12.35 36.48
N VAL A 11 8.20 13.54 35.86
CA VAL A 11 9.44 14.29 35.56
C VAL A 11 9.12 15.79 35.70
N SER A 12 9.80 16.48 36.63
CA SER A 12 9.68 17.93 36.82
C SER A 12 11.00 18.52 37.32
N SER A 13 11.68 19.31 36.48
CA SER A 13 12.70 20.30 36.87
C SER A 13 12.81 21.33 35.74
N LEU A 14 12.49 22.61 35.93
CA LEU A 14 13.13 23.64 36.76
C LEU A 14 14.58 23.95 36.36
N SER A 15 14.77 25.19 35.93
CA SER A 15 16.01 25.83 35.50
C SER A 15 16.76 26.51 36.66
N THR A 16 18.10 26.54 36.61
CA THR A 16 18.83 27.82 36.77
C THR A 16 20.25 27.82 36.16
N THR A 17 20.71 29.04 35.91
CA THR A 17 22.04 29.55 35.52
C THR A 17 23.31 28.79 35.92
N GLY A 18 24.31 28.82 35.03
CA GLY A 18 25.75 28.68 35.34
C GLY A 18 26.61 29.05 34.13
N SER A 19 27.63 29.93 34.27
CA SER A 19 28.32 30.56 33.12
C SER A 19 29.82 30.80 33.31
N THR A 20 30.62 30.50 32.28
CA THR A 20 31.97 31.09 32.10
C THR A 20 32.40 31.11 30.62
N HIS A 21 33.33 32.02 30.28
CA HIS A 21 33.91 32.23 28.94
C HIS A 21 34.99 31.15 28.63
N SER A 22 35.58 31.01 27.43
CA SER A 22 35.77 31.90 26.27
C SER A 22 35.99 31.07 24.97
N GLY A 23 36.05 31.61 23.75
CA GLY A 23 35.75 32.97 23.27
C GLY A 23 36.68 33.44 22.13
N ARG A 24 36.11 33.77 20.95
CA ARG A 24 36.69 34.72 19.99
C ARG A 24 35.64 35.19 18.97
N SER A 25 35.70 36.45 18.58
CA SER A 25 34.68 37.16 17.80
C SER A 25 35.29 37.98 16.67
N SER A 26 34.49 38.20 15.61
CA SER A 26 34.62 39.35 14.72
C SER A 26 33.27 39.63 14.01
N LEU A 27 32.67 40.77 14.36
CA LEU A 27 31.64 41.45 13.55
C LEU A 27 32.36 42.29 12.45
N SER A 28 31.78 43.12 11.57
CA SER A 28 30.40 43.59 11.27
C SER A 28 30.37 44.09 9.78
N GLU A 29 29.40 44.78 9.15
CA GLU A 29 28.14 45.42 9.57
C GLU A 29 27.04 45.22 8.51
N LYS A 30 26.68 46.26 7.72
CA LYS A 30 25.47 46.34 6.89
C LYS A 30 25.63 47.23 5.64
N VAL A 31 24.91 46.84 4.58
CA VAL A 31 24.06 47.64 3.65
C VAL A 31 24.49 49.08 3.27
N GLY A 32 24.59 49.33 1.94
CA GLY A 32 24.64 50.67 1.32
C GLY A 32 24.12 50.66 -0.13
N LEU A 33 23.58 51.79 -0.61
CA LEU A 33 22.79 51.92 -1.86
C LEU A 33 23.63 52.25 -3.14
N SER A 34 23.00 52.13 -4.32
CA SER A 34 23.47 52.54 -5.68
C SER A 34 22.92 53.93 -6.07
N PRO A 35 23.11 54.52 -7.30
CA PRO A 35 23.84 54.14 -8.54
C PRO A 35 24.87 55.27 -8.94
N PRO A 36 25.14 55.78 -10.18
CA PRO A 36 24.84 55.36 -11.58
C PRO A 36 25.98 55.56 -12.65
N ASP A 37 25.64 55.34 -13.93
CA ASP A 37 26.10 55.99 -15.19
C ASP A 37 27.50 55.78 -15.83
N SER A 38 27.58 56.18 -17.11
CA SER A 38 28.55 55.83 -18.19
C SER A 38 28.94 57.12 -18.98
N PRO A 39 29.57 57.13 -20.20
CA PRO A 39 30.18 56.08 -21.04
C PRO A 39 31.58 56.47 -21.64
N THR A 40 32.16 55.63 -22.52
CA THR A 40 32.67 55.98 -23.89
C THR A 40 33.64 54.92 -24.49
N LEU A 41 33.73 54.91 -25.83
CA LEU A 41 34.67 54.21 -26.73
C LEU A 41 35.47 55.30 -27.51
N PRO A 42 36.60 55.06 -28.25
CA PRO A 42 36.83 53.89 -29.12
C PRO A 42 38.33 53.39 -29.15
N PRO A 43 39.07 53.11 -30.27
CA PRO A 43 39.90 51.87 -30.36
C PRO A 43 41.34 52.15 -30.90
N PRO A 44 41.99 51.31 -31.75
CA PRO A 44 42.26 49.85 -31.74
C PRO A 44 43.78 49.50 -31.67
N VAL A 45 44.14 48.25 -31.35
CA VAL A 45 45.48 47.67 -31.63
C VAL A 45 45.32 46.22 -32.17
N THR A 46 46.31 45.71 -32.93
CA THR A 46 46.15 44.65 -33.93
C THR A 46 46.70 43.26 -33.55
N ARG A 47 45.92 42.23 -33.92
CA ARG A 47 46.26 40.90 -34.51
C ARG A 47 47.30 39.94 -33.88
N ASP A 48 46.94 38.66 -34.01
CA ASP A 48 47.78 37.44 -34.05
C ASP A 48 48.52 37.02 -32.75
N SER A 49 48.70 35.73 -32.42
CA SER A 49 48.49 34.48 -33.15
C SER A 49 48.05 33.30 -32.25
N LYS A 50 47.49 32.22 -32.83
CA LYS A 50 47.10 30.99 -32.09
C LYS A 50 48.32 30.12 -31.71
N ARG A 51 48.68 30.07 -30.43
CA ARG A 51 49.74 29.19 -29.91
C ARG A 51 49.27 27.73 -29.86
N ARG A 52 49.66 26.90 -30.85
CA ARG A 52 49.42 25.43 -30.80
C ARG A 52 50.30 24.78 -29.73
N ILE A 53 49.69 24.16 -28.73
CA ILE A 53 50.41 23.35 -27.72
C ILE A 53 50.95 22.09 -28.41
N ARG A 54 52.26 21.97 -28.54
CA ARG A 54 52.92 20.73 -29.00
C ARG A 54 53.14 19.81 -27.80
N TYR A 55 52.30 18.79 -27.63
CA TYR A 55 52.60 17.68 -26.72
C TYR A 55 53.89 17.00 -27.19
N SER A 56 54.91 16.92 -26.33
CA SER A 56 56.15 16.24 -26.68
C SER A 56 55.93 14.73 -26.73
N ARG A 57 56.64 14.01 -27.62
CA ARG A 57 56.49 12.56 -27.76
C ARG A 57 56.72 11.81 -26.44
N LEU A 58 57.55 12.34 -25.54
CA LEU A 58 57.74 11.82 -24.18
C LEU A 58 56.46 11.81 -23.34
N THR A 59 55.57 12.80 -23.47
CA THR A 59 54.31 12.84 -22.70
C THR A 59 53.35 11.72 -23.13
N LEU A 60 53.24 11.48 -24.44
CA LEU A 60 52.47 10.36 -24.99
C LEU A 60 53.07 9.01 -24.58
N ILE A 61 54.40 8.86 -24.66
CA ILE A 61 55.10 7.64 -24.24
C ILE A 61 54.90 7.35 -22.76
N LYS A 62 55.01 8.36 -21.88
CA LYS A 62 54.74 8.19 -20.43
C LYS A 62 53.30 7.78 -20.14
N LEU A 63 52.33 8.34 -20.89
CA LEU A 63 50.91 7.99 -20.72
C LEU A 63 50.60 6.58 -21.24
N LEU A 64 51.13 6.18 -22.40
CA LEU A 64 51.02 4.82 -22.92
C LEU A 64 51.73 3.80 -22.01
N ALA A 65 52.90 4.13 -21.46
CA ALA A 65 53.59 3.30 -20.49
C ALA A 65 52.75 3.10 -19.22
N GLY A 66 52.16 4.17 -18.67
CA GLY A 66 51.28 4.08 -17.50
C GLY A 66 50.01 3.24 -17.73
N ILE A 67 49.41 3.34 -18.93
CA ILE A 67 48.30 2.47 -19.34
C ILE A 67 48.77 1.02 -19.44
N ALA A 68 49.96 0.77 -19.99
CA ALA A 68 50.53 -0.59 -20.07
C ALA A 68 50.80 -1.18 -18.68
N THR A 69 51.37 -0.44 -17.73
CA THR A 69 51.54 -0.93 -16.35
C THR A 69 50.20 -1.18 -15.66
N LEU A 70 49.20 -0.32 -15.88
CA LEU A 70 47.86 -0.52 -15.33
C LEU A 70 47.20 -1.80 -15.87
N LEU A 71 47.27 -2.03 -17.19
CA LEU A 71 46.75 -3.26 -17.83
C LEU A 71 47.52 -4.51 -17.40
N LEU A 72 48.83 -4.40 -17.17
CA LEU A 72 49.66 -5.51 -16.70
C LEU A 72 49.37 -5.83 -15.22
N LEU A 73 49.19 -4.82 -14.35
CA LEU A 73 48.73 -5.00 -12.97
C LEU A 73 47.33 -5.61 -12.91
N VAL A 74 46.39 -5.15 -13.75
CA VAL A 74 45.05 -5.75 -13.86
C VAL A 74 45.13 -7.21 -14.33
N ARG A 75 45.98 -7.55 -15.31
CA ARG A 75 46.21 -8.95 -15.69
C ARG A 75 46.84 -9.76 -14.57
N VAL A 76 47.83 -9.24 -13.84
CA VAL A 76 48.41 -9.96 -12.67
C VAL A 76 47.35 -10.18 -11.59
N PHE A 77 46.48 -9.21 -11.32
CA PHE A 77 45.42 -9.33 -10.30
C PHE A 77 44.30 -10.31 -10.70
N LEU A 78 43.99 -10.41 -11.99
CA LEU A 78 43.01 -11.35 -12.56
C LEU A 78 43.57 -12.76 -12.77
N CYS A 79 44.84 -12.87 -13.16
CA CYS A 79 45.51 -14.14 -13.50
C CYS A 79 46.39 -14.69 -12.38
N TRP A 80 46.43 -14.06 -11.19
CA TRP A 80 47.09 -14.63 -10.02
C TRP A 80 46.44 -15.99 -9.73
N PRO A 81 47.16 -17.13 -9.87
CA PRO A 81 46.56 -18.43 -9.63
C PRO A 81 46.06 -18.47 -8.18
N GLN A 82 44.89 -19.05 -7.99
CA GLN A 82 44.41 -19.35 -6.65
C GLN A 82 45.42 -20.29 -6.00
N THR A 83 46.16 -19.80 -5.01
CA THR A 83 46.49 -20.67 -3.88
C THR A 83 45.16 -21.12 -3.32
N VAL A 84 44.82 -22.39 -3.56
CA VAL A 84 43.71 -23.04 -2.86
C VAL A 84 44.14 -23.11 -1.41
N ILE A 85 43.74 -22.11 -0.64
CA ILE A 85 43.78 -22.15 0.81
C ILE A 85 42.76 -23.22 1.20
N ASN A 86 43.22 -24.46 1.31
CA ASN A 86 42.50 -25.47 2.07
C ASN A 86 42.30 -24.89 3.47
N SER A 87 41.07 -24.49 3.79
CA SER A 87 40.68 -23.97 5.09
C SER A 87 40.54 -25.10 6.11
N SER A 88 41.55 -25.94 6.21
CA SER A 88 41.83 -26.72 7.42
C SER A 88 42.09 -25.75 8.57
N SER A 89 41.55 -26.06 9.75
CA SER A 89 41.70 -25.28 10.99
C SER A 89 40.88 -23.98 11.10
N THR A 90 39.56 -24.09 10.94
CA THR A 90 38.62 -23.31 11.80
C THR A 90 37.40 -24.16 12.22
N SER A 91 37.65 -25.44 12.52
CA SER A 91 36.77 -26.25 13.37
C SER A 91 36.76 -25.68 14.80
N HIS A 92 35.64 -25.84 15.52
CA HIS A 92 35.29 -25.19 16.80
C HIS A 92 34.80 -23.73 16.70
N LEU A 93 33.55 -23.58 16.22
CA LEU A 93 32.51 -22.62 16.70
C LEU A 93 31.28 -22.56 15.76
N LEU A 94 31.28 -23.30 14.66
CA LEU A 94 30.10 -23.64 13.86
C LEU A 94 29.80 -25.14 14.01
N ASP A 95 29.24 -25.51 15.16
CA ASP A 95 28.71 -26.86 15.43
C ASP A 95 27.24 -26.77 15.87
N ASP A 96 26.47 -25.98 15.13
CA ASP A 96 25.02 -26.15 15.03
C ASP A 96 24.52 -25.64 13.66
N GLY A 97 23.76 -26.48 12.94
CA GLY A 97 22.80 -26.01 11.93
C GLY A 97 23.19 -25.70 10.48
N LEU A 98 24.42 -25.86 9.95
CA LEU A 98 24.68 -25.56 8.52
C LEU A 98 25.74 -26.38 7.75
N ALA A 99 25.57 -27.70 7.64
CA ALA A 99 26.36 -28.51 6.69
C ALA A 99 25.61 -29.74 6.12
N THR A 100 25.16 -29.64 4.86
CA THR A 100 24.97 -30.76 3.90
C THR A 100 24.37 -32.10 4.41
N GLY A 101 23.45 -32.07 5.37
CA GLY A 101 22.77 -33.25 5.92
C GLY A 101 21.28 -33.19 5.69
N GLY A 102 20.80 -33.77 4.58
CA GLY A 102 19.38 -33.90 4.26
C GLY A 102 18.68 -32.56 3.94
N VAL A 103 18.37 -32.31 2.66
CA VAL A 103 17.33 -31.32 2.33
C VAL A 103 16.01 -31.85 2.89
N GLN A 104 15.49 -31.20 3.93
CA GLN A 104 14.18 -31.53 4.53
C GLN A 104 13.06 -31.06 3.58
N ARG A 105 12.90 -31.80 2.47
CA ARG A 105 12.11 -31.51 1.26
C ARG A 105 10.61 -31.22 1.51
N ASN A 106 10.17 -31.35 2.76
CA ASN A 106 8.80 -31.18 3.22
C ASN A 106 8.56 -29.81 3.91
N GLN A 107 9.55 -28.91 3.92
CA GLN A 107 9.42 -27.55 4.46
C GLN A 107 9.67 -26.49 3.39
N SER A 108 8.89 -25.40 3.45
CA SER A 108 9.06 -24.22 2.60
C SER A 108 10.13 -23.28 3.16
N GLY A 109 11.04 -22.79 2.32
CA GLY A 109 12.17 -21.97 2.78
C GLY A 109 13.09 -21.47 1.66
N SER A 110 13.87 -20.43 1.95
CA SER A 110 14.99 -20.02 1.10
C SER A 110 16.22 -20.89 1.39
N VAL A 111 16.84 -21.45 0.34
CA VAL A 111 17.91 -22.46 0.43
C VAL A 111 19.02 -22.21 -0.60
N ILE A 112 20.25 -22.67 -0.32
CA ILE A 112 21.36 -22.66 -1.29
C ILE A 112 21.39 -23.97 -2.09
N VAL A 113 21.47 -23.85 -3.41
CA VAL A 113 21.59 -24.95 -4.39
C VAL A 113 22.79 -24.67 -5.31
N ARG A 114 23.37 -25.72 -5.91
CA ARG A 114 24.39 -25.54 -6.97
C ARG A 114 23.73 -25.60 -8.34
N ASP A 115 24.04 -24.61 -9.18
CA ASP A 115 23.70 -24.61 -10.60
C ASP A 115 24.42 -25.75 -11.34
N THR A 116 23.97 -26.06 -12.54
CA THR A 116 24.62 -26.93 -13.54
C THR A 116 26.11 -26.63 -13.72
N SER A 117 26.51 -25.35 -13.69
CA SER A 117 27.91 -24.89 -13.74
C SER A 117 28.67 -25.01 -12.40
N GLY A 118 28.10 -25.65 -11.38
CA GLY A 118 28.69 -25.85 -10.05
C GLY A 118 28.65 -24.62 -9.13
N HIS A 119 28.19 -23.46 -9.60
CA HIS A 119 28.10 -22.23 -8.81
C HIS A 119 26.97 -22.31 -7.76
N SER A 120 27.28 -21.92 -6.51
CA SER A 120 26.25 -21.74 -5.48
C SER A 120 25.33 -20.57 -5.81
N LYS A 121 24.02 -20.83 -5.76
CA LYS A 121 22.94 -19.86 -5.91
C LYS A 121 21.91 -20.07 -4.80
N TRP A 122 21.13 -19.05 -4.46
CA TRP A 122 19.98 -19.19 -3.58
C TRP A 122 18.69 -19.35 -4.39
N THR A 123 17.71 -20.06 -3.84
CA THR A 123 16.38 -20.29 -4.44
C THR A 123 15.36 -20.39 -3.32
N VAL A 124 14.09 -20.23 -3.66
CA VAL A 124 12.96 -20.53 -2.77
C VAL A 124 12.47 -21.95 -3.08
N LEU A 125 12.35 -22.80 -2.06
CA LEU A 125 11.73 -24.11 -2.14
C LEU A 125 10.34 -24.05 -1.51
N ILE A 126 9.32 -24.50 -2.23
CA ILE A 126 7.96 -24.73 -1.71
C ILE A 126 7.60 -26.20 -2.05
N PRO A 127 7.28 -27.06 -1.08
CA PRO A 127 6.91 -28.45 -1.35
C PRO A 127 5.62 -28.55 -2.17
N GLU A 128 5.50 -29.56 -3.05
CA GLU A 128 4.29 -29.78 -3.87
C GLU A 128 3.04 -30.08 -3.02
N ASN A 129 3.23 -30.56 -1.80
CA ASN A 129 2.20 -30.92 -0.83
C ASN A 129 1.98 -29.87 0.26
N SER A 130 2.53 -28.65 0.13
CA SER A 130 2.22 -27.57 1.06
C SER A 130 0.78 -27.07 0.89
N SER A 131 0.26 -26.37 1.89
CA SER A 131 -0.85 -25.45 1.63
C SER A 131 -0.45 -24.39 0.60
N PHE A 132 -1.42 -23.86 -0.12
CA PHE A 132 -1.25 -22.67 -0.93
C PHE A 132 -2.56 -21.87 -0.90
N PRO A 133 -2.54 -20.59 -0.51
CA PRO A 133 -1.35 -19.84 -0.10
C PRO A 133 -0.70 -20.40 1.18
N LEU A 134 0.58 -20.09 1.38
CA LEU A 134 1.24 -20.18 2.68
C LEU A 134 0.76 -19.02 3.57
N ASP A 135 1.02 -19.10 4.87
CA ASP A 135 0.71 -17.97 5.75
C ASP A 135 1.62 -16.76 5.45
N ASP A 136 1.09 -15.56 5.65
CA ASP A 136 1.78 -14.30 5.32
C ASP A 136 3.11 -14.14 6.09
N THR A 137 3.19 -14.65 7.32
CA THR A 137 4.43 -14.69 8.10
C THR A 137 5.46 -15.68 7.53
N GLN A 138 5.01 -16.77 6.91
CA GLN A 138 5.90 -17.74 6.25
C GLN A 138 6.49 -17.17 4.97
N TYR A 139 5.69 -16.46 4.15
CA TYR A 139 6.22 -15.76 2.99
C TYR A 139 7.20 -14.64 3.37
N ALA A 140 6.92 -13.90 4.45
CA ALA A 140 7.82 -12.87 4.96
C ALA A 140 9.15 -13.44 5.52
N ASP A 141 9.11 -14.59 6.21
CA ASP A 141 10.30 -15.31 6.67
C ASP A 141 11.14 -15.84 5.51
N ILE A 142 10.50 -16.42 4.48
CA ILE A 142 11.15 -16.88 3.24
C ILE A 142 11.96 -15.74 2.60
N CYS A 143 11.38 -14.54 2.47
CA CYS A 143 12.07 -13.41 1.85
C CYS A 143 13.16 -12.81 2.74
N SER A 144 12.90 -12.67 4.04
CA SER A 144 13.91 -12.22 5.01
C SER A 144 15.16 -13.10 4.98
N LYS A 145 14.98 -14.44 4.97
CA LYS A 145 16.07 -15.41 4.82
C LYS A 145 16.71 -15.36 3.44
N GLY A 146 15.92 -15.18 2.38
CA GLY A 146 16.41 -15.03 1.00
C GLY A 146 17.38 -13.87 0.84
N GLU A 147 17.08 -12.72 1.47
CA GLU A 147 17.98 -11.56 1.44
C GLU A 147 19.29 -11.77 2.20
N VAL A 148 19.27 -12.50 3.33
CA VAL A 148 20.49 -12.88 4.05
C VAL A 148 21.37 -13.79 3.20
N LEU A 149 20.80 -14.85 2.59
CA LEU A 149 21.54 -15.75 1.69
C LEU A 149 22.07 -15.04 0.44
N ARG A 150 21.28 -14.13 -0.15
CA ARG A 150 21.72 -13.25 -1.24
C ARG A 150 22.96 -12.46 -0.83
N GLU A 151 22.92 -11.80 0.33
CA GLU A 151 24.07 -11.01 0.80
C GLU A 151 25.31 -11.85 1.08
N GLU A 152 25.16 -13.04 1.65
CA GLU A 152 26.28 -13.95 1.88
C GLU A 152 26.96 -14.35 0.55
N LEU A 153 26.19 -14.82 -0.44
CA LEU A 153 26.70 -15.20 -1.76
C LEU A 153 27.35 -14.03 -2.49
N VAL A 154 26.78 -12.82 -2.38
CA VAL A 154 27.35 -11.60 -2.97
C VAL A 154 28.65 -11.19 -2.27
N ARG A 155 28.72 -11.24 -0.93
CA ARG A 155 29.94 -10.95 -0.14
C ARG A 155 31.06 -11.97 -0.41
N ASN A 156 30.73 -13.23 -0.66
CA ASN A 156 31.70 -14.31 -0.85
C ASN A 156 32.32 -14.36 -2.26
N THR A 157 31.74 -13.68 -3.26
CA THR A 157 32.33 -13.59 -4.61
C THR A 157 33.15 -12.31 -4.83
N ARG A 158 34.25 -12.41 -5.60
CA ARG A 158 35.02 -11.22 -6.04
C ARG A 158 34.16 -10.27 -6.90
N ILE A 159 33.24 -10.82 -7.68
CA ILE A 159 32.31 -10.08 -8.55
C ILE A 159 31.30 -9.30 -7.69
N GLY A 160 30.66 -9.94 -6.72
CA GLY A 160 29.69 -9.29 -5.84
C GLY A 160 30.27 -8.14 -5.03
N ARG A 161 31.52 -8.26 -4.54
CA ARG A 161 32.24 -7.14 -3.90
C ARG A 161 32.44 -5.94 -4.82
N LEU A 162 32.80 -6.17 -6.09
CA LEU A 162 32.96 -5.10 -7.09
C LEU A 162 31.61 -4.44 -7.47
N LEU A 163 30.55 -5.23 -7.60
CA LEU A 163 29.21 -4.72 -7.91
C LEU A 163 28.62 -3.91 -6.75
N ASN A 164 28.76 -4.38 -5.50
CA ASN A 164 28.25 -3.68 -4.31
C ASN A 164 28.86 -2.29 -4.08
N LEU A 165 30.11 -2.04 -4.51
CA LEU A 165 30.70 -0.69 -4.43
C LEU A 165 30.23 0.25 -5.54
N SER A 166 29.61 -0.25 -6.63
CA SER A 166 29.37 0.54 -7.85
C SER A 166 27.89 0.72 -8.21
N LEU A 167 26.99 -0.15 -7.77
CA LEU A 167 25.59 -0.16 -8.20
C LEU A 167 24.65 0.34 -7.10
N ARG A 168 24.03 1.50 -7.36
CA ARG A 168 22.71 1.80 -6.78
C ARG A 168 21.73 0.80 -7.38
N THR A 169 21.25 -0.14 -6.57
CA THR A 169 20.21 -1.09 -6.98
C THR A 169 18.96 -0.36 -7.46
N SER A 170 18.61 -0.54 -8.74
CA SER A 170 17.30 -0.20 -9.31
C SER A 170 16.34 -1.37 -9.07
N TYR A 171 15.05 -1.08 -9.07
CA TYR A 171 13.97 -2.06 -8.98
C TYR A 171 14.11 -3.25 -9.95
N TYR A 172 14.59 -2.99 -11.17
CA TYR A 172 14.79 -4.01 -12.22
C TYR A 172 16.21 -4.63 -12.22
N THR A 173 17.00 -4.43 -11.16
CA THR A 173 18.35 -5.01 -11.07
C THR A 173 18.25 -6.52 -10.85
N ARG A 174 18.71 -7.30 -11.83
CA ARG A 174 18.70 -8.76 -11.73
C ARG A 174 19.69 -9.25 -10.67
N ASP A 175 19.21 -10.13 -9.80
CA ASP A 175 20.08 -10.87 -8.88
C ASP A 175 20.67 -12.08 -9.62
N TRP A 176 21.98 -12.05 -9.80
CA TRP A 176 22.76 -13.11 -10.46
C TRP A 176 23.02 -14.32 -9.53
N ALA A 177 22.86 -14.15 -8.22
CA ALA A 177 23.00 -15.20 -7.22
C ALA A 177 21.70 -16.01 -7.02
N TYR A 178 20.59 -15.60 -7.63
CA TYR A 178 19.30 -16.30 -7.56
C TYR A 178 19.16 -17.38 -8.65
N LEU A 179 18.42 -18.45 -8.33
CA LEU A 179 17.95 -19.48 -9.25
C LEU A 179 16.42 -19.60 -9.13
N ASP A 180 15.72 -19.56 -10.26
CA ASP A 180 14.25 -19.68 -10.28
C ASP A 180 13.83 -21.15 -10.08
N PRO A 181 12.78 -21.44 -9.27
CA PRO A 181 12.38 -22.82 -8.96
C PRO A 181 12.07 -23.68 -10.18
N SER A 182 11.55 -23.09 -11.26
CA SER A 182 11.25 -23.82 -12.50
C SER A 182 12.50 -24.35 -13.21
N ALA A 183 13.70 -23.84 -12.88
CA ALA A 183 14.96 -24.40 -13.35
C ALA A 183 15.38 -25.66 -12.56
N LEU A 184 14.95 -25.80 -11.29
CA LEU A 184 15.27 -26.99 -10.47
C LEU A 184 14.63 -28.25 -11.05
N GLY A 185 13.38 -28.15 -11.53
CA GLY A 185 12.71 -29.24 -12.24
C GLY A 185 13.49 -29.70 -13.48
N ALA A 186 14.02 -28.77 -14.27
CA ALA A 186 14.85 -29.07 -15.44
C ALA A 186 16.23 -29.66 -15.09
N ILE A 187 16.76 -29.37 -13.90
CA ILE A 187 18.00 -29.97 -13.38
C ILE A 187 17.76 -31.43 -12.92
N ALA A 188 16.54 -31.76 -12.47
CA ALA A 188 16.16 -33.11 -12.06
C ALA A 188 15.61 -34.00 -13.19
N ALA A 189 14.97 -33.41 -14.20
CA ALA A 189 14.22 -34.13 -15.24
C ALA A 189 14.95 -34.20 -16.58
N SER A 190 15.93 -35.11 -16.68
CA SER A 190 16.59 -35.48 -17.94
C SER A 190 15.73 -36.40 -18.83
N PHE A 191 14.51 -35.98 -19.15
CA PHE A 191 13.54 -36.74 -19.95
C PHE A 191 12.95 -35.93 -21.12
N PRO A 192 12.52 -36.57 -22.22
CA PRO A 192 12.31 -35.90 -23.50
C PRO A 192 11.02 -35.08 -23.56
N VAL A 193 11.09 -33.93 -24.24
CA VAL A 193 9.93 -33.10 -24.58
C VAL A 193 9.03 -33.83 -25.56
N VAL A 194 7.81 -34.15 -25.15
CA VAL A 194 6.73 -34.52 -26.07
C VAL A 194 6.12 -33.24 -26.65
N PRO A 195 6.22 -32.98 -27.96
CA PRO A 195 5.58 -31.81 -28.56
C PRO A 195 4.08 -32.10 -28.69
N ASN A 196 3.24 -31.39 -27.93
CA ASN A 196 1.80 -31.55 -28.01
C ASN A 196 1.07 -30.21 -27.91
N ASN A 197 0.53 -29.78 -29.06
CA ASN A 197 -0.58 -28.84 -29.34
C ASN A 197 -0.74 -27.53 -28.54
N GLU A 198 -1.20 -26.49 -29.22
CA GLU A 198 -1.12 -25.11 -28.71
C GLU A 198 -2.20 -24.71 -27.69
N ALA A 199 -3.07 -25.65 -27.28
CA ALA A 199 -4.01 -25.44 -26.19
C ALA A 199 -3.31 -25.58 -24.83
N ASN A 200 -3.37 -24.51 -24.02
CA ASN A 200 -3.05 -24.52 -22.59
C ASN A 200 -1.57 -24.72 -22.21
N LYS A 201 -0.66 -24.03 -22.90
CA LYS A 201 0.70 -23.78 -22.36
C LYS A 201 0.59 -22.98 -21.04
N VAL A 202 1.42 -23.32 -20.05
CA VAL A 202 1.57 -22.51 -18.82
C VAL A 202 2.17 -21.15 -19.18
N CYS A 203 1.73 -20.09 -18.51
CA CYS A 203 2.24 -18.73 -18.72
C CYS A 203 3.77 -18.65 -18.58
N GLY A 204 4.45 -17.90 -19.46
CA GLY A 204 5.91 -17.77 -19.42
C GLY A 204 6.42 -16.96 -18.22
N THR A 205 5.64 -15.96 -17.79
CA THR A 205 5.79 -15.20 -16.54
C THR A 205 4.40 -14.87 -16.00
N SER A 206 4.27 -14.73 -14.68
CA SER A 206 3.04 -14.30 -14.03
C SER A 206 3.28 -13.50 -12.74
N LEU A 207 2.22 -12.88 -12.25
CA LEU A 207 2.08 -12.31 -10.92
C LEU A 207 0.75 -12.82 -10.33
N THR A 208 0.81 -13.47 -9.17
CA THR A 208 -0.37 -13.95 -8.43
C THR A 208 -0.54 -13.06 -7.21
N PHE A 209 -1.69 -12.38 -7.12
CA PHE A 209 -2.05 -11.61 -5.93
C PHE A 209 -2.86 -12.49 -4.96
N VAL A 210 -2.43 -12.58 -3.71
CA VAL A 210 -3.12 -13.32 -2.64
C VAL A 210 -3.93 -12.33 -1.81
N LEU A 211 -5.22 -12.60 -1.68
CA LEU A 211 -6.11 -11.80 -0.86
C LEU A 211 -6.10 -12.29 0.60
N ASP A 212 -5.15 -11.79 1.39
CA ASP A 212 -5.30 -11.40 2.80
C ASP A 212 -6.36 -12.14 3.67
N ALA A 213 -6.02 -13.23 4.36
CA ALA A 213 -6.75 -13.67 5.56
C ALA A 213 -6.57 -12.70 6.74
N ASN A 214 -5.40 -12.07 6.83
CA ASN A 214 -4.95 -11.22 7.94
C ASN A 214 -5.20 -9.71 7.70
N GLU A 215 -5.41 -9.29 6.45
CA GLU A 215 -5.70 -7.88 6.10
C GLU A 215 -7.19 -7.56 6.24
N ALA A 216 -7.55 -6.94 7.37
CA ALA A 216 -8.93 -6.52 7.65
C ALA A 216 -9.38 -5.32 6.80
N SER A 217 -8.47 -4.54 6.22
CA SER A 217 -8.80 -3.33 5.48
C SER A 217 -9.07 -3.61 4.00
N PHE A 218 -10.36 -3.77 3.65
CA PHE A 218 -10.81 -3.93 2.26
C PHE A 218 -10.20 -2.87 1.31
N GLY A 219 -10.11 -1.61 1.76
CA GLY A 219 -9.47 -0.52 1.01
C GLY A 219 -7.99 -0.75 0.71
N LYS A 220 -7.21 -1.27 1.68
CA LYS A 220 -5.81 -1.66 1.42
C LYS A 220 -5.75 -2.84 0.46
N SER A 221 -6.58 -3.87 0.65
CA SER A 221 -6.65 -5.04 -0.26
C SER A 221 -6.90 -4.61 -1.70
N MET A 222 -7.83 -3.67 -1.94
CA MET A 222 -8.11 -3.13 -3.28
C MET A 222 -6.96 -2.30 -3.85
N LEU A 223 -6.35 -1.41 -3.06
CA LEU A 223 -5.19 -0.63 -3.53
C LEU A 223 -4.00 -1.52 -3.89
N MET A 224 -3.71 -2.55 -3.10
CA MET A 224 -2.65 -3.53 -3.38
C MET A 224 -3.00 -4.42 -4.57
N LEU A 225 -4.26 -4.86 -4.71
CA LEU A 225 -4.75 -5.64 -5.85
C LEU A 225 -4.57 -4.85 -7.17
N TRP A 226 -5.06 -3.62 -7.21
CA TRP A 226 -4.98 -2.76 -8.38
C TRP A 226 -3.54 -2.38 -8.73
N LEU A 227 -2.70 -2.12 -7.73
CA LEU A 227 -1.27 -1.87 -7.92
C LEU A 227 -0.56 -3.10 -8.52
N SER A 228 -0.86 -4.30 -8.00
CA SER A 228 -0.32 -5.57 -8.47
C SER A 228 -0.73 -5.90 -9.90
N TYR A 229 -2.01 -5.71 -10.25
CA TYR A 229 -2.51 -5.87 -11.61
C TYR A 229 -1.87 -4.87 -12.57
N GLY A 230 -1.83 -3.58 -12.20
CA GLY A 230 -1.23 -2.53 -13.02
C GLY A 230 0.27 -2.79 -13.27
N LEU A 231 0.99 -3.31 -12.26
CA LEU A 231 2.38 -3.70 -12.38
C LEU A 231 2.55 -4.90 -13.30
N ALA A 232 1.75 -5.96 -13.13
CA ALA A 232 1.76 -7.13 -14.00
C ALA A 232 1.52 -6.75 -15.48
N LYS A 233 0.51 -5.90 -15.74
CA LYS A 233 0.16 -5.37 -17.07
C LYS A 233 1.23 -4.44 -17.64
N ARG A 234 2.04 -3.79 -16.79
CA ARG A 234 3.23 -2.99 -17.21
C ARG A 234 4.46 -3.86 -17.49
N GLU A 235 4.61 -5.00 -16.81
CA GLU A 235 5.73 -5.94 -16.99
C GLU A 235 5.47 -7.02 -18.04
N GLY A 236 4.24 -7.13 -18.56
CA GLY A 236 3.85 -8.19 -19.50
C GLY A 236 3.70 -9.57 -18.85
N ARG A 237 3.37 -9.60 -17.55
CA ARG A 237 3.07 -10.82 -16.79
C ARG A 237 1.59 -11.17 -16.89
N ALA A 238 1.27 -12.46 -16.98
CA ALA A 238 -0.09 -12.92 -16.73
C ALA A 238 -0.49 -12.67 -15.26
N PHE A 239 -1.72 -12.24 -15.01
CA PHE A 239 -2.21 -11.90 -13.68
C PHE A 239 -3.25 -12.90 -13.16
N PHE A 240 -3.12 -13.30 -11.89
CA PHE A 240 -4.03 -14.20 -11.20
C PHE A 240 -4.37 -13.67 -9.80
N ILE A 241 -5.55 -14.03 -9.28
CA ILE A 241 -5.93 -13.83 -7.88
C ILE A 241 -6.06 -15.21 -7.21
N ASP A 242 -5.57 -15.35 -5.98
CA ASP A 242 -6.00 -16.39 -5.06
C ASP A 242 -6.84 -15.73 -3.94
N ASP A 243 -8.10 -16.14 -3.83
CA ASP A 243 -9.08 -15.67 -2.84
C ASP A 243 -9.44 -16.73 -1.79
N THR A 244 -8.68 -17.84 -1.73
CA THR A 244 -9.09 -19.04 -0.98
C THR A 244 -9.14 -18.87 0.54
N GLN A 245 -8.46 -17.85 1.08
CA GLN A 245 -8.42 -17.53 2.50
C GLN A 245 -8.93 -16.11 2.82
N TRP A 246 -9.45 -15.37 1.84
CA TRP A 246 -9.72 -13.94 1.99
C TRP A 246 -10.75 -13.65 3.06
N ALA A 247 -10.41 -12.74 3.98
CA ALA A 247 -11.22 -12.41 5.15
C ALA A 247 -12.66 -11.96 4.83
N TYR A 248 -12.93 -11.53 3.60
CA TYR A 248 -14.23 -11.05 3.12
C TYR A 248 -15.04 -12.06 2.29
N GLY A 249 -14.48 -13.23 1.93
CA GLY A 249 -15.17 -14.24 1.13
C GLY A 249 -14.47 -14.50 -0.20
N LYS A 250 -15.17 -14.38 -1.33
CA LYS A 250 -14.61 -14.62 -2.67
C LYS A 250 -14.61 -13.36 -3.52
N TYR A 251 -13.58 -13.18 -4.35
CA TYR A 251 -13.51 -12.08 -5.32
C TYR A 251 -14.74 -12.05 -6.24
N ALA A 252 -15.19 -13.23 -6.66
CA ALA A 252 -16.39 -13.44 -7.48
C ALA A 252 -17.74 -13.21 -6.75
N SER A 253 -17.77 -12.92 -5.44
CA SER A 253 -18.97 -12.39 -4.76
C SER A 253 -19.21 -10.91 -5.07
N TYR A 254 -18.17 -10.19 -5.49
CA TYR A 254 -18.16 -8.73 -5.60
C TYR A 254 -17.99 -8.22 -7.04
N PHE A 255 -17.10 -8.86 -7.79
CA PHE A 255 -16.55 -8.32 -9.03
C PHE A 255 -16.73 -9.25 -10.22
N ALA A 256 -16.70 -8.66 -11.41
CA ALA A 256 -16.62 -9.39 -12.67
C ALA A 256 -15.36 -10.28 -12.72
N PRO A 257 -15.36 -11.39 -13.48
CA PRO A 257 -14.18 -12.23 -13.64
C PRO A 257 -13.02 -11.45 -14.28
N LEU A 258 -11.80 -11.87 -13.95
CA LEU A 258 -10.57 -11.30 -14.50
C LEU A 258 -10.56 -11.33 -16.04
N PRO A 259 -9.94 -10.34 -16.71
CA PRO A 259 -9.63 -10.44 -18.14
C PRO A 259 -8.86 -11.72 -18.46
N ASP A 260 -9.11 -12.32 -19.62
CA ASP A 260 -8.40 -13.54 -20.06
C ASP A 260 -6.89 -13.28 -20.20
N GLN A 261 -6.10 -14.28 -19.78
CA GLN A 261 -4.64 -14.27 -19.82
C GLN A 261 -4.09 -15.11 -20.99
N GLY A 262 -4.92 -15.93 -21.64
CA GLY A 262 -4.52 -16.78 -22.77
C GLY A 262 -3.55 -17.92 -22.43
N CYS A 263 -3.31 -18.19 -21.13
CA CYS A 263 -2.37 -19.19 -20.65
C CYS A 263 -2.80 -19.75 -19.28
N MET A 264 -2.36 -20.97 -18.96
CA MET A 264 -2.68 -21.62 -17.69
C MET A 264 -1.85 -21.05 -16.53
N PRO A 265 -2.43 -20.93 -15.32
CA PRO A 265 -1.68 -20.57 -14.12
C PRO A 265 -0.54 -21.58 -13.84
N PRO A 266 0.60 -21.13 -13.31
CA PRO A 266 1.74 -22.00 -13.00
C PRO A 266 1.45 -22.94 -11.82
N PRO A 267 2.20 -24.06 -11.69
CA PRO A 267 2.15 -24.91 -10.50
C PRO A 267 2.44 -24.13 -9.22
N LYS A 268 1.68 -24.43 -8.15
CA LYS A 268 1.74 -23.72 -6.85
C LYS A 268 3.15 -23.65 -6.25
N HIS A 269 3.97 -24.68 -6.43
CA HIS A 269 5.37 -24.74 -5.98
C HIS A 269 6.36 -23.87 -6.78
N HIS A 270 5.96 -23.37 -7.96
CA HIS A 270 6.77 -22.41 -8.75
C HIS A 270 6.42 -20.94 -8.44
N ILE A 271 5.30 -20.68 -7.76
CA ILE A 271 4.84 -19.34 -7.39
C ILE A 271 5.57 -18.90 -6.11
N VAL A 272 6.39 -17.85 -6.17
CA VAL A 272 7.29 -17.47 -5.06
C VAL A 272 7.22 -15.97 -4.72
N PRO A 273 7.33 -15.61 -3.42
CA PRO A 273 7.14 -14.22 -2.95
C PRO A 273 8.28 -13.27 -3.34
N CYS A 274 9.46 -13.79 -3.68
CA CYS A 274 10.66 -13.01 -3.94
C CYS A 274 11.73 -13.87 -4.64
N PRO A 275 12.75 -13.25 -5.27
CA PRO A 275 12.89 -11.81 -5.52
C PRO A 275 11.98 -11.35 -6.67
N HIS A 276 11.82 -10.04 -6.85
CA HIS A 276 10.93 -9.45 -7.87
C HIS A 276 11.10 -10.04 -9.29
N GLN A 277 12.34 -10.40 -9.66
CA GLN A 277 12.67 -11.00 -10.95
C GLN A 277 12.20 -12.46 -11.17
N ALA A 278 11.61 -13.12 -10.17
CA ALA A 278 11.09 -14.49 -10.30
C ALA A 278 10.04 -14.57 -11.42
N LYS A 279 9.97 -15.69 -12.16
CA LYS A 279 9.02 -15.85 -13.27
C LYS A 279 7.58 -15.74 -12.80
N HIS A 280 7.26 -16.35 -11.67
CA HIS A 280 5.92 -16.41 -11.08
C HIS A 280 5.97 -15.76 -9.70
N LEU A 281 5.75 -14.44 -9.68
CA LEU A 281 5.84 -13.65 -8.46
C LEU A 281 4.55 -13.75 -7.64
N LEU A 282 4.67 -13.87 -6.32
CA LEU A 282 3.55 -13.80 -5.38
C LEU A 282 3.54 -12.48 -4.63
N VAL A 283 2.38 -11.83 -4.59
CA VAL A 283 2.18 -10.58 -3.86
C VAL A 283 1.00 -10.76 -2.89
N SER A 284 1.26 -10.61 -1.60
CA SER A 284 0.28 -10.61 -0.51
C SER A 284 0.45 -9.35 0.33
N ALA A 285 -0.28 -9.20 1.45
CA ALA A 285 -0.06 -8.09 2.37
C ALA A 285 1.34 -8.17 3.02
N GLY A 286 1.74 -9.35 3.51
CA GLY A 286 3.04 -9.61 4.12
C GLY A 286 4.22 -9.53 3.15
N THR A 287 4.03 -9.81 1.85
CA THR A 287 5.13 -9.68 0.86
C THR A 287 5.20 -8.31 0.18
N ALA A 288 4.19 -7.45 0.35
CA ALA A 288 4.09 -6.15 -0.30
C ALA A 288 5.36 -5.29 -0.18
N GLN A 289 6.08 -5.36 0.95
CA GLN A 289 7.31 -4.59 1.14
C GLN A 289 8.46 -4.95 0.19
N TRP A 290 8.56 -6.20 -0.29
CA TRP A 290 9.59 -6.60 -1.26
C TRP A 290 9.21 -6.24 -2.70
N THR A 291 7.92 -6.22 -3.04
CA THR A 291 7.43 -5.83 -4.37
C THR A 291 7.23 -4.32 -4.52
N PHE A 292 6.85 -3.60 -3.47
CA PHE A 292 6.45 -2.19 -3.52
C PHE A 292 7.21 -1.26 -2.56
N GLY A 293 8.18 -1.78 -1.79
CA GLY A 293 8.98 -0.98 -0.87
C GLY A 293 10.01 -0.07 -1.54
N THR A 294 11.10 0.26 -0.82
CA THR A 294 11.97 1.39 -1.17
C THR A 294 12.59 1.36 -2.57
N LEU A 295 12.71 0.21 -3.22
CA LEU A 295 13.19 0.10 -4.61
C LEU A 295 12.11 0.49 -5.63
N PHE A 296 10.86 0.07 -5.42
CA PHE A 296 9.72 0.49 -6.23
C PHE A 296 9.51 2.00 -6.11
N ASP A 297 9.54 2.53 -4.89
CA ASP A 297 9.40 3.97 -4.63
C ASP A 297 10.52 4.79 -5.32
N ARG A 298 11.75 4.26 -5.40
CA ARG A 298 12.86 4.88 -6.15
C ARG A 298 12.70 4.83 -7.67
N GLU A 299 11.87 3.95 -8.22
CA GLU A 299 11.68 3.75 -9.66
C GLU A 299 10.41 4.46 -10.15
N PHE A 300 9.31 4.41 -9.38
CA PHE A 300 8.01 4.94 -9.75
C PHE A 300 7.69 6.30 -9.11
N ALA A 301 8.23 6.67 -7.95
CA ALA A 301 8.01 8.00 -7.38
C ALA A 301 8.98 9.03 -7.98
N ALA A 302 8.43 10.14 -8.50
CA ALA A 302 9.21 11.14 -9.21
C ALA A 302 10.14 11.93 -8.27
N LYS A 303 11.45 11.83 -8.52
CA LYS A 303 12.51 12.37 -7.65
C LYS A 303 12.64 13.90 -7.63
N ARG A 304 11.98 14.63 -8.55
CA ARG A 304 12.29 16.05 -8.81
C ARG A 304 11.16 16.89 -9.41
N ASN A 305 9.91 16.58 -9.07
CA ASN A 305 8.75 17.32 -9.56
C ASN A 305 8.13 18.18 -8.44
N GLY A 306 7.30 19.17 -8.82
CA GLY A 306 6.66 20.11 -7.89
C GLY A 306 5.65 19.44 -6.93
N LEU A 307 5.30 20.18 -5.88
CA LEU A 307 4.38 19.76 -4.82
C LEU A 307 3.13 19.07 -5.41
N GLY A 308 2.80 17.88 -4.92
CA GLY A 308 1.66 17.09 -5.38
C GLY A 308 1.90 16.08 -6.50
N THR A 309 2.98 16.18 -7.29
CA THR A 309 3.15 15.31 -8.49
C THR A 309 4.03 14.07 -8.29
N ARG A 310 4.62 13.86 -7.10
CA ARG A 310 5.55 12.75 -6.78
C ARG A 310 5.01 11.37 -7.16
N TYR A 311 3.75 11.07 -6.85
CA TYR A 311 3.18 9.73 -6.99
C TYR A 311 2.39 9.49 -8.29
N LYS A 312 2.46 10.40 -9.29
CA LYS A 312 1.70 10.28 -10.55
C LYS A 312 1.85 8.92 -11.23
N HIS A 313 3.07 8.40 -11.38
CA HIS A 313 3.28 7.11 -12.05
C HIS A 313 2.82 5.90 -11.22
N VAL A 314 2.76 6.02 -9.89
CA VAL A 314 2.14 5.00 -9.04
C VAL A 314 0.62 5.07 -9.19
N PHE A 315 0.05 6.28 -9.13
CA PHE A 315 -1.37 6.51 -9.38
C PHE A 315 -1.81 5.93 -10.72
N ASP A 316 -1.04 6.13 -11.80
CA ASP A 316 -1.36 5.60 -13.14
C ASP A 316 -1.37 4.07 -13.19
N VAL A 317 -0.54 3.40 -12.37
CA VAL A 317 -0.53 1.94 -12.24
C VAL A 317 -1.76 1.46 -11.46
N VAL A 318 -2.06 2.08 -10.31
CA VAL A 318 -3.25 1.74 -9.50
C VAL A 318 -4.54 2.04 -10.27
N ARG A 319 -4.61 3.18 -10.97
CA ARG A 319 -5.77 3.60 -11.76
C ARG A 319 -6.09 2.61 -12.88
N ARG A 320 -5.08 2.03 -13.51
CA ARG A 320 -5.28 0.96 -14.51
C ARG A 320 -5.87 -0.30 -13.87
N GLY A 321 -5.37 -0.72 -12.70
CA GLY A 321 -5.96 -1.82 -11.95
C GLY A 321 -7.41 -1.56 -11.53
N TYR A 322 -7.75 -0.32 -11.15
CA TYR A 322 -9.13 0.09 -10.91
C TYR A 322 -9.99 -0.03 -12.18
N GLU A 323 -9.55 0.55 -13.29
CA GLU A 323 -10.32 0.57 -14.55
C GLU A 323 -10.55 -0.83 -15.15
N ASP A 324 -9.59 -1.75 -14.98
CA ASP A 324 -9.67 -3.11 -15.51
C ASP A 324 -10.34 -4.11 -14.56
N LEU A 325 -10.42 -3.84 -13.24
CA LEU A 325 -10.92 -4.80 -12.21
C LEU A 325 -12.12 -4.32 -11.39
N PHE A 326 -12.45 -3.03 -11.36
CA PHE A 326 -13.57 -2.50 -10.56
C PHE A 326 -14.88 -2.51 -11.35
N ALA A 327 -15.44 -3.70 -11.53
CA ALA A 327 -16.77 -3.89 -12.10
C ALA A 327 -17.64 -4.68 -11.12
N LEU A 328 -18.51 -3.99 -10.36
CA LEU A 328 -19.48 -4.63 -9.47
C LEU A 328 -20.46 -5.53 -10.27
N ILE A 329 -20.98 -6.57 -9.62
CA ILE A 329 -21.95 -7.51 -10.23
C ILE A 329 -23.31 -7.53 -9.50
N GLY A 330 -24.30 -8.17 -10.13
CA GLY A 330 -25.58 -8.53 -9.52
C GLY A 330 -26.40 -7.36 -8.96
N ASP A 331 -27.08 -7.62 -7.85
CA ASP A 331 -27.94 -6.65 -7.14
C ASP A 331 -27.19 -5.39 -6.71
N ASP A 332 -25.91 -5.52 -6.35
CA ASP A 332 -25.10 -4.41 -5.84
C ASP A 332 -24.76 -3.44 -6.98
N ALA A 333 -24.39 -3.96 -8.16
CA ALA A 333 -24.24 -3.14 -9.37
C ALA A 333 -25.55 -2.45 -9.78
N ALA A 334 -26.69 -3.15 -9.66
CA ALA A 334 -27.99 -2.57 -9.92
C ALA A 334 -28.33 -1.45 -8.93
N CYS A 335 -28.07 -1.65 -7.63
CA CYS A 335 -28.31 -0.70 -6.56
C CYS A 335 -27.44 0.57 -6.71
N ALA A 336 -26.13 0.40 -6.90
CA ALA A 336 -25.21 1.52 -7.15
C ALA A 336 -25.65 2.32 -8.38
N ARG A 337 -25.96 1.65 -9.50
CA ARG A 337 -26.40 2.32 -10.74
C ARG A 337 -27.70 3.12 -10.56
N VAL A 338 -28.68 2.60 -9.81
CA VAL A 338 -29.91 3.35 -9.50
C VAL A 338 -29.58 4.59 -8.67
N ARG A 339 -28.79 4.44 -7.60
CA ARG A 339 -28.41 5.56 -6.74
C ARG A 339 -27.60 6.64 -7.47
N ILE A 340 -26.66 6.25 -8.32
CA ILE A 340 -25.89 7.17 -9.18
C ILE A 340 -26.82 7.90 -10.17
N ALA A 341 -27.87 7.25 -10.68
CA ALA A 341 -28.86 7.89 -11.55
C ALA A 341 -29.74 8.92 -10.80
N GLU A 342 -30.16 8.62 -9.56
CA GLU A 342 -30.85 9.58 -8.68
C GLU A 342 -30.00 10.85 -8.49
N LEU A 343 -28.73 10.70 -8.11
CA LEU A 343 -27.81 11.82 -7.85
C LEU A 343 -27.57 12.67 -9.10
N ARG A 344 -27.37 12.04 -10.26
CA ARG A 344 -27.27 12.74 -11.56
C ARG A 344 -28.57 13.47 -11.92
N SER A 345 -29.73 13.00 -11.47
CA SER A 345 -31.01 13.70 -11.62
C SER A 345 -31.14 14.90 -10.66
N GLU A 346 -30.69 14.79 -9.41
CA GLU A 346 -30.63 15.91 -8.45
C GLU A 346 -29.73 17.04 -8.97
N VAL A 347 -28.53 16.70 -9.45
CA VAL A 347 -27.59 17.63 -10.12
C VAL A 347 -28.25 18.33 -11.32
N SER A 348 -29.04 17.59 -12.10
CA SER A 348 -29.70 18.12 -13.29
C SER A 348 -30.86 19.07 -12.95
N ALA A 349 -31.62 18.79 -11.89
CA ALA A 349 -32.74 19.62 -11.44
C ALA A 349 -32.27 20.94 -10.78
N HIS A 350 -31.28 20.85 -9.87
CA HIS A 350 -30.80 22.01 -9.11
C HIS A 350 -29.68 22.77 -9.82
N ALA A 351 -28.99 22.15 -10.79
CA ALA A 351 -27.87 22.69 -11.54
C ALA A 351 -26.66 23.14 -10.68
N GLY A 352 -26.57 22.62 -9.46
CA GLY A 352 -25.41 22.70 -8.56
C GLY A 352 -24.58 21.42 -8.57
N PRO A 353 -23.31 21.48 -8.15
CA PRO A 353 -22.46 20.30 -8.02
C PRO A 353 -22.85 19.44 -6.81
N VAL A 354 -22.60 18.13 -6.90
CA VAL A 354 -22.71 17.21 -5.76
C VAL A 354 -21.31 16.97 -5.18
N VAL A 355 -21.18 17.26 -3.88
CA VAL A 355 -19.96 16.98 -3.11
C VAL A 355 -20.19 15.79 -2.20
N ALA A 356 -19.19 14.94 -2.12
CA ALA A 356 -19.11 13.79 -1.23
C ALA A 356 -18.22 14.07 -0.01
N MET A 357 -18.46 13.30 1.05
CA MET A 357 -17.72 13.32 2.30
C MET A 357 -17.56 11.88 2.78
N HIS A 358 -16.32 11.46 3.04
CA HIS A 358 -16.03 10.16 3.66
C HIS A 358 -15.36 10.40 5.02
N ILE A 359 -16.06 10.06 6.09
CA ILE A 359 -15.53 10.17 7.46
C ILE A 359 -15.11 8.78 7.94
N ARG A 360 -13.84 8.63 8.31
CA ARG A 360 -13.34 7.43 9.01
C ARG A 360 -13.44 7.65 10.54
N ARG A 361 -13.85 6.61 11.25
CA ARG A 361 -13.74 6.46 12.71
C ARG A 361 -13.01 5.14 13.02
N GLY A 362 -13.31 4.47 14.12
CA GLY A 362 -12.82 3.14 14.43
C GLY A 362 -11.33 3.05 14.76
N ASP A 363 -10.67 1.97 14.32
CA ASP A 363 -9.26 1.70 14.65
C ASP A 363 -8.23 2.56 13.88
N LEU A 364 -8.64 3.39 12.91
CA LEU A 364 -7.73 4.26 12.16
C LEU A 364 -7.86 5.73 12.55
N HIS A 365 -6.71 6.31 12.88
CA HIS A 365 -6.56 7.69 13.33
C HIS A 365 -5.79 8.55 12.29
N PRO A 366 -5.98 9.88 12.31
CA PRO A 366 -5.29 10.85 11.45
C PRO A 366 -3.75 10.75 11.46
N HIS A 367 -3.11 11.28 10.42
CA HIS A 367 -1.66 11.44 10.36
C HIS A 367 -1.16 12.74 11.02
N GLU A 368 -2.02 13.76 11.14
CA GLU A 368 -1.70 14.99 11.85
C GLU A 368 -1.52 14.73 13.36
N GLN A 369 -0.31 14.99 13.89
CA GLN A 369 0.07 14.68 15.27
C GLN A 369 -0.83 15.29 16.35
N GLN A 370 -1.55 16.40 16.07
CA GLN A 370 -2.53 16.96 16.99
C GLN A 370 -3.72 15.99 17.26
N TYR A 371 -4.01 15.10 16.31
CA TYR A 371 -5.13 14.16 16.33
C TYR A 371 -4.65 12.71 16.09
N SER A 372 -3.43 12.33 16.52
CA SER A 372 -3.01 10.92 16.38
C SER A 372 -3.76 9.97 17.33
N GLU A 373 -4.26 10.50 18.45
CA GLU A 373 -4.96 9.77 19.52
C GLU A 373 -6.47 10.10 19.59
N ASP A 374 -7.02 10.82 18.61
CA ASP A 374 -8.42 11.27 18.53
C ASP A 374 -8.84 11.42 17.05
N TYR A 375 -10.09 11.73 16.77
CA TYR A 375 -10.57 11.91 15.40
C TYR A 375 -10.50 13.37 14.93
N LEU A 376 -10.34 13.56 13.61
CA LEU A 376 -10.48 14.89 13.00
C LEU A 376 -11.87 15.48 13.27
N PRO A 377 -11.95 16.75 13.73
CA PRO A 377 -13.20 17.47 13.97
C PRO A 377 -14.10 17.53 12.73
N LEU A 378 -15.41 17.39 12.94
CA LEU A 378 -16.42 17.36 11.85
C LEU A 378 -16.47 18.69 11.10
N GLU A 379 -16.12 19.78 11.80
CA GLU A 379 -16.00 21.14 11.29
C GLU A 379 -14.94 21.24 10.19
N ARG A 380 -13.85 20.45 10.25
CA ARG A 380 -12.85 20.40 9.17
C ARG A 380 -13.41 19.76 7.90
N TYR A 381 -14.10 18.63 8.02
CA TYR A 381 -14.75 17.98 6.87
C TYR A 381 -15.82 18.89 6.26
N ALA A 382 -16.65 19.53 7.09
CA ALA A 382 -17.66 20.47 6.62
C ALA A 382 -17.08 21.77 6.03
N ALA A 383 -15.96 22.28 6.54
CA ALA A 383 -15.22 23.39 5.95
C ALA A 383 -14.60 23.01 4.59
N GLY A 384 -14.07 21.78 4.47
CA GLY A 384 -13.64 21.21 3.19
C GLY A 384 -14.80 21.12 2.19
N ALA A 385 -15.96 20.64 2.61
CA ALA A 385 -17.14 20.52 1.74
C ALA A 385 -17.62 21.89 1.24
N ARG A 386 -17.74 22.88 2.14
CA ARG A 386 -18.02 24.28 1.78
C ARG A 386 -16.96 24.88 0.86
N SER A 387 -15.71 24.42 0.93
CA SER A 387 -14.61 24.89 0.06
C SER A 387 -14.70 24.28 -1.34
N LEU A 388 -14.93 22.96 -1.46
CA LEU A 388 -15.20 22.30 -2.74
C LEU A 388 -16.41 22.93 -3.45
N LEU A 389 -17.51 23.17 -2.73
CA LEU A 389 -18.71 23.80 -3.28
C LEU A 389 -18.49 25.22 -3.83
N ARG A 390 -17.46 25.94 -3.35
CA ARG A 390 -17.04 27.25 -3.87
C ARG A 390 -16.08 27.15 -5.06
N LEU A 391 -15.30 26.06 -5.15
CA LEU A 391 -14.35 25.80 -6.24
C LEU A 391 -15.05 25.23 -7.48
N LEU A 392 -16.09 24.41 -7.29
CA LEU A 392 -16.80 23.73 -8.36
C LEU A 392 -17.75 24.68 -9.12
N PRO A 393 -17.74 24.69 -10.47
CA PRO A 393 -18.53 25.64 -11.24
C PRO A 393 -20.01 25.29 -11.27
N SER A 394 -20.85 26.09 -10.60
CA SER A 394 -22.31 26.02 -10.76
C SER A 394 -22.71 26.37 -12.21
N LYS A 395 -23.54 25.51 -12.83
CA LYS A 395 -24.05 25.70 -14.19
C LYS A 395 -25.04 26.86 -14.31
N ARG A 396 -25.44 27.49 -13.19
CA ARG A 396 -26.34 28.67 -13.13
C ARG A 396 -25.62 30.03 -13.20
N ARG A 397 -24.30 30.10 -13.36
CA ARG A 397 -23.60 31.39 -13.49
C ARG A 397 -23.92 32.09 -14.82
N SER A 398 -24.88 33.01 -14.76
CA SER A 398 -25.12 34.04 -15.78
C SER A 398 -23.90 34.96 -15.93
N ASN A 399 -23.73 35.56 -17.11
CA ASN A 399 -22.63 36.49 -17.43
C ASN A 399 -22.84 37.90 -16.83
N THR A 400 -23.12 37.99 -15.53
CA THR A 400 -23.11 39.26 -14.79
C THR A 400 -21.72 39.48 -14.17
N ILE A 401 -20.91 40.29 -14.85
CA ILE A 401 -19.60 40.75 -14.38
C ILE A 401 -19.79 41.69 -13.18
N ASN A 402 -18.83 41.66 -12.26
CA ASN A 402 -18.84 42.30 -10.94
C ASN A 402 -19.74 41.60 -9.92
N ASP A 403 -19.11 40.77 -9.08
CA ASP A 403 -18.93 41.25 -7.71
C ASP A 403 -17.58 40.78 -7.12
N ARG A 404 -16.93 41.63 -6.34
CA ARG A 404 -15.62 41.36 -5.71
C ARG A 404 -15.67 41.52 -4.19
N TYR A 405 -16.88 41.45 -3.63
CA TYR A 405 -17.15 41.60 -2.21
C TYR A 405 -17.29 40.25 -1.51
N GLU A 406 -16.98 40.22 -0.21
CA GLU A 406 -16.98 39.03 0.63
C GLU A 406 -18.42 38.62 1.01
N SER A 407 -19.15 38.06 0.06
CA SER A 407 -20.57 37.75 0.24
C SER A 407 -20.80 36.53 1.13
N THR A 408 -21.68 36.72 2.12
CA THR A 408 -22.28 35.66 2.94
C THR A 408 -22.88 34.55 2.06
N LEU A 409 -22.93 33.32 2.59
CA LEU A 409 -23.46 32.15 1.88
C LEU A 409 -24.82 32.45 1.22
N ASP A 410 -24.80 32.44 -0.12
CA ASP A 410 -25.96 32.68 -1.00
C ASP A 410 -27.12 31.75 -0.57
N PRO A 411 -28.36 32.25 -0.32
CA PRO A 411 -29.43 31.44 0.25
C PRO A 411 -29.80 30.19 -0.58
N ASN A 412 -29.43 30.16 -1.87
CA ASN A 412 -29.54 28.98 -2.72
C ASN A 412 -28.68 27.77 -2.27
N TYR A 413 -27.64 27.95 -1.43
CA TYR A 413 -26.84 26.84 -0.90
C TYR A 413 -27.62 25.90 0.04
N THR A 414 -28.80 26.30 0.51
CA THR A 414 -29.71 25.44 1.29
C THR A 414 -30.20 24.22 0.53
N GLN A 415 -30.17 24.23 -0.81
CA GLN A 415 -30.59 23.11 -1.67
C GLN A 415 -29.44 22.17 -2.08
N VAL A 416 -28.25 22.30 -1.49
CA VAL A 416 -27.10 21.48 -1.88
C VAL A 416 -27.04 20.18 -1.06
N SER A 417 -27.23 19.06 -1.74
CA SER A 417 -27.00 17.70 -1.22
C SER A 417 -25.52 17.44 -0.97
N LEU A 418 -25.17 17.12 0.28
CA LEU A 418 -23.85 16.62 0.69
C LEU A 418 -23.96 15.11 0.94
N LEU A 419 -23.26 14.30 0.15
CA LEU A 419 -23.26 12.85 0.32
C LEU A 419 -22.28 12.44 1.42
N LEU A 420 -22.69 11.51 2.28
CA LEU A 420 -21.87 10.99 3.37
C LEU A 420 -21.85 9.45 3.38
N ALA A 421 -20.63 8.91 3.44
CA ALA A 421 -20.34 7.55 3.88
C ALA A 421 -19.45 7.58 5.13
N SER A 422 -19.67 6.64 6.05
CA SER A 422 -18.85 6.44 7.23
C SER A 422 -19.02 5.03 7.76
N ASP A 423 -17.96 4.51 8.37
CA ASP A 423 -17.93 3.27 9.13
C ASP A 423 -18.62 3.37 10.49
N ASP A 424 -18.90 4.57 10.98
CA ASP A 424 -19.76 4.83 12.14
C ASP A 424 -21.23 4.97 11.68
N PRO A 425 -22.14 4.06 12.07
CA PRO A 425 -23.54 4.10 11.61
C PRO A 425 -24.34 5.28 12.17
N ASP A 426 -24.00 5.73 13.39
CA ASP A 426 -24.76 6.74 14.15
C ASP A 426 -24.36 8.18 13.79
N ILE A 427 -23.19 8.37 13.16
CA ILE A 427 -22.64 9.71 12.86
C ILE A 427 -23.60 10.61 12.07
N LEU A 428 -24.42 10.03 11.18
CA LEU A 428 -25.47 10.75 10.42
C LEU A 428 -26.59 11.34 11.31
N THR A 429 -26.79 10.79 12.50
CA THR A 429 -27.79 11.27 13.48
C THR A 429 -27.18 12.20 14.53
N SER A 430 -25.85 12.35 14.54
CA SER A 430 -25.15 13.14 15.56
C SER A 430 -25.45 14.64 15.43
N SER A 431 -25.76 15.27 16.56
CA SER A 431 -25.98 16.73 16.64
C SER A 431 -24.74 17.53 16.25
N SER A 432 -23.54 17.00 16.53
CA SER A 432 -22.26 17.58 16.12
C SER A 432 -22.13 17.65 14.60
N LEU A 433 -22.48 16.58 13.87
CA LEU A 433 -22.46 16.63 12.40
C LEU A 433 -23.47 17.64 11.87
N ALA A 434 -24.71 17.60 12.37
CA ALA A 434 -25.76 18.52 11.94
C ALA A 434 -25.39 20.00 12.18
N HIS A 435 -24.73 20.30 13.30
CA HIS A 435 -24.19 21.64 13.57
C HIS A 435 -23.03 21.99 12.61
N ALA A 436 -22.06 21.09 12.46
CA ALA A 436 -20.88 21.30 11.62
C ALA A 436 -21.22 21.52 10.14
N THR A 437 -22.21 20.80 9.58
CA THR A 437 -22.59 20.86 8.16
C THR A 437 -23.61 21.94 7.80
N SER A 438 -24.36 22.47 8.77
CA SER A 438 -25.43 23.46 8.53
C SER A 438 -24.98 24.65 7.65
N PRO A 439 -25.75 25.07 6.63
CA PRO A 439 -27.12 24.67 6.29
C PRO A 439 -27.21 23.57 5.20
N LEU A 440 -26.15 22.77 4.99
CA LEU A 440 -26.14 21.73 3.95
C LEU A 440 -27.05 20.54 4.31
N THR A 441 -27.77 20.00 3.33
CA THR A 441 -28.59 18.80 3.51
C THR A 441 -27.73 17.55 3.34
N VAL A 442 -27.50 16.81 4.42
CA VAL A 442 -26.68 15.58 4.40
C VAL A 442 -27.54 14.38 3.97
N GLN A 443 -27.11 13.66 2.94
CA GLN A 443 -27.68 12.40 2.50
C GLN A 443 -26.70 11.23 2.73
N ARG A 444 -27.21 10.03 3.05
CA ARG A 444 -26.38 8.81 3.04
C ARG A 444 -26.04 8.43 1.59
N ALA A 445 -24.85 7.88 1.38
CA ALA A 445 -24.41 7.33 0.10
C ALA A 445 -25.42 6.30 -0.45
N GLN A 446 -25.63 5.21 0.28
CA GLN A 446 -26.57 4.13 0.01
C GLN A 446 -27.29 3.71 1.30
N SER A 447 -28.43 3.06 1.17
CA SER A 447 -29.26 2.59 2.29
C SER A 447 -29.48 1.06 2.31
N ARG A 448 -28.87 0.34 1.34
CA ARG A 448 -29.12 -1.06 0.98
C ARG A 448 -28.49 -2.07 1.93
N ILE A 449 -27.34 -1.74 2.50
CA ILE A 449 -26.65 -2.50 3.55
C ILE A 449 -26.11 -1.49 4.56
N GLN A 450 -26.45 -1.65 5.83
CA GLN A 450 -26.07 -0.72 6.90
C GLN A 450 -25.45 -1.51 8.06
N LEU A 451 -24.40 -0.96 8.67
CA LEU A 451 -23.79 -1.53 9.85
C LEU A 451 -24.75 -1.42 11.05
N ALA A 452 -24.92 -2.51 11.79
CA ALA A 452 -25.92 -2.57 12.86
C ALA A 452 -25.41 -1.86 14.13
N THR A 453 -26.24 -1.00 14.70
CA THR A 453 -26.03 -0.45 16.05
C THR A 453 -26.51 -1.46 17.10
N LYS A 454 -25.88 -1.46 18.28
CA LYS A 454 -26.34 -2.13 19.50
C LYS A 454 -27.81 -1.81 19.77
N ALA A 455 -28.21 -0.55 19.66
CA ALA A 455 -29.60 -0.12 19.83
C ALA A 455 -30.58 -0.66 18.76
N THR A 456 -30.07 -1.25 17.68
CA THR A 456 -30.84 -2.04 16.70
C THR A 456 -30.78 -3.53 17.03
N LEU A 457 -29.60 -4.06 17.35
CA LEU A 457 -29.40 -5.47 17.74
C LEU A 457 -30.20 -5.83 19.00
N ASP A 458 -30.23 -4.99 20.03
CA ASP A 458 -31.03 -5.18 21.24
C ASP A 458 -32.55 -5.17 20.96
N ARG A 459 -32.99 -4.61 19.83
CA ARG A 459 -34.39 -4.61 19.39
C ARG A 459 -34.75 -5.82 18.52
N THR A 460 -33.83 -6.30 17.68
CA THR A 460 -34.10 -7.42 16.76
C THR A 460 -33.65 -8.79 17.30
N SER A 461 -32.68 -8.79 18.20
CA SER A 461 -32.00 -9.96 18.79
C SER A 461 -31.57 -9.66 20.24
N PRO A 462 -32.52 -9.43 21.17
CA PRO A 462 -32.20 -9.13 22.57
C PRO A 462 -31.43 -10.27 23.24
N VAL A 463 -30.42 -9.91 24.05
CA VAL A 463 -29.68 -10.89 24.88
C VAL A 463 -30.48 -11.19 26.14
N GLU A 464 -31.14 -12.35 26.19
CA GLU A 464 -31.87 -12.78 27.39
C GLU A 464 -30.92 -13.24 28.53
N PRO A 465 -31.12 -12.77 29.78
CA PRO A 465 -30.27 -13.13 30.90
C PRO A 465 -30.52 -14.58 31.35
N LEU A 466 -29.60 -15.49 31.00
CA LEU A 466 -29.65 -16.90 31.43
C LEU A 466 -29.58 -17.02 32.95
N ARG A 467 -30.69 -17.50 33.54
CA ARG A 467 -30.83 -17.80 34.96
C ARG A 467 -31.26 -19.26 35.12
N GLU A 468 -30.54 -20.01 35.94
CA GLU A 468 -30.94 -21.38 36.27
C GLU A 468 -32.16 -21.38 37.19
N SER A 469 -33.08 -22.34 37.02
CA SER A 469 -34.34 -22.39 37.76
C SER A 469 -34.10 -22.52 39.26
N GLY A 470 -34.52 -21.51 40.03
CA GLY A 470 -34.26 -21.41 41.47
C GLY A 470 -32.94 -20.73 41.86
N SER A 471 -32.09 -20.35 40.90
CA SER A 471 -30.83 -19.65 41.19
C SER A 471 -31.05 -18.15 41.43
N ALA A 472 -30.48 -17.65 42.53
CA ALA A 472 -30.35 -16.21 42.76
C ALA A 472 -29.42 -15.55 41.74
N TYR A 473 -28.46 -16.29 41.18
CA TYR A 473 -27.42 -15.77 40.28
C TYR A 473 -27.88 -15.78 38.81
N VAL A 474 -27.71 -14.64 38.14
CA VAL A 474 -27.76 -14.55 36.68
C VAL A 474 -26.37 -14.84 36.16
N LYS A 475 -26.26 -15.72 35.16
CA LYS A 475 -24.97 -15.98 34.49
C LYS A 475 -24.62 -14.76 33.63
N HIS A 476 -23.39 -14.26 33.73
CA HIS A 476 -22.92 -13.23 32.81
C HIS A 476 -22.95 -13.75 31.37
N ILE A 477 -23.50 -12.92 30.48
CA ILE A 477 -23.50 -13.09 29.03
C ILE A 477 -23.09 -11.74 28.49
N ASP A 478 -22.12 -11.73 27.60
CA ASP A 478 -21.64 -10.52 26.96
C ASP A 478 -22.77 -9.89 26.13
N GLU A 479 -22.93 -8.58 26.25
CA GLU A 479 -24.00 -7.84 25.60
C GLU A 479 -23.81 -7.73 24.08
N ASN A 480 -24.88 -7.43 23.35
CA ASN A 480 -24.76 -7.05 21.94
C ASN A 480 -23.75 -5.89 21.78
N SER A 481 -22.89 -6.03 20.78
CA SER A 481 -21.94 -5.00 20.37
C SER A 481 -22.24 -4.64 18.91
N GLY A 482 -22.57 -3.38 18.65
CA GLY A 482 -22.73 -2.87 17.29
C GLY A 482 -21.42 -2.28 16.76
N TRP A 483 -21.55 -1.45 15.73
CA TRP A 483 -20.44 -0.71 15.12
C TRP A 483 -20.33 0.73 15.65
N GLU A 484 -20.78 0.98 16.88
CA GLU A 484 -20.66 2.30 17.54
C GLU A 484 -19.21 2.80 17.50
N GLY A 485 -19.01 4.02 16.98
CA GLY A 485 -17.68 4.62 16.89
C GLY A 485 -16.77 4.06 15.79
N GLY A 486 -17.27 3.22 14.89
CA GLY A 486 -16.63 2.89 13.61
C GLY A 486 -16.17 1.43 13.43
N PHE A 487 -15.40 1.20 12.36
CA PHE A 487 -14.86 -0.12 12.02
C PHE A 487 -13.63 -0.44 12.86
N PHE A 488 -13.67 -1.55 13.59
CA PHE A 488 -12.53 -2.13 14.28
C PHE A 488 -12.23 -3.52 13.70
N SER A 489 -11.00 -3.75 13.28
CA SER A 489 -10.50 -5.03 12.77
C SER A 489 -10.80 -6.21 13.72
N ALA A 490 -10.67 -6.01 15.04
CA ALA A 490 -11.03 -7.01 16.05
C ALA A 490 -12.53 -7.37 16.05
N LEU A 491 -13.42 -6.40 15.81
CA LEU A 491 -14.87 -6.62 15.69
C LEU A 491 -15.22 -7.32 14.37
N PHE A 492 -14.57 -6.94 13.28
CA PHE A 492 -14.68 -7.62 11.98
C PHE A 492 -14.29 -9.10 12.06
N TYR A 493 -13.21 -9.42 12.78
CA TYR A 493 -12.81 -10.82 12.99
C TYR A 493 -13.68 -11.57 14.00
N SER A 494 -14.35 -10.90 14.95
CA SER A 494 -15.28 -11.56 15.89
C SER A 494 -16.64 -11.90 15.27
N LEU A 495 -17.01 -11.32 14.12
CA LEU A 495 -18.25 -11.64 13.40
C LEU A 495 -18.45 -13.15 13.22
N GLY A 496 -19.61 -13.65 13.65
CA GLY A 496 -20.01 -15.07 13.56
C GLY A 496 -19.37 -16.00 14.58
N ASN A 497 -18.45 -15.52 15.41
CA ASN A 497 -17.81 -16.33 16.46
C ASN A 497 -18.68 -16.35 17.74
N THR A 498 -19.68 -17.24 17.78
CA THR A 498 -20.44 -17.52 19.02
C THR A 498 -19.49 -17.92 20.15
N GLN A 499 -19.68 -17.36 21.35
CA GLN A 499 -18.65 -17.38 22.40
C GLN A 499 -18.38 -18.74 23.07
N ALA A 500 -17.27 -18.80 23.84
CA ALA A 500 -16.72 -19.98 24.52
C ALA A 500 -17.74 -20.86 25.28
N SER A 501 -18.70 -20.26 25.99
CA SER A 501 -19.69 -21.03 26.76
C SER A 501 -20.80 -21.65 25.91
N THR A 502 -20.95 -21.21 24.65
CA THR A 502 -21.79 -21.83 23.62
C THR A 502 -20.95 -22.79 22.78
N LEU A 503 -19.69 -22.46 22.47
CA LEU A 503 -18.73 -23.35 21.80
C LEU A 503 -18.61 -24.70 22.52
N LYS A 504 -18.51 -24.71 23.86
CA LYS A 504 -18.44 -25.97 24.64
C LYS A 504 -19.69 -26.85 24.55
N ARG A 505 -20.82 -26.31 24.06
CA ARG A 505 -22.08 -27.06 23.82
C ARG A 505 -22.24 -27.45 22.34
N LEU A 506 -21.79 -26.60 21.41
CA LEU A 506 -21.87 -26.86 19.96
C LEU A 506 -20.72 -27.71 19.43
N SER A 507 -19.56 -27.74 20.10
CA SER A 507 -18.40 -28.59 19.72
C SER A 507 -18.66 -30.09 19.88
N GLN A 508 -19.78 -30.47 20.48
CA GLN A 508 -20.23 -31.87 20.60
C GLN A 508 -21.03 -32.34 19.38
N LEU A 509 -21.38 -31.45 18.45
CA LEU A 509 -22.03 -31.77 17.20
C LEU A 509 -20.99 -31.77 16.05
N PRO A 510 -20.84 -32.89 15.30
CA PRO A 510 -20.18 -32.84 14.00
C PRO A 510 -20.90 -31.85 13.07
N ASP A 511 -20.22 -31.46 11.98
CA ASP A 511 -20.65 -30.47 10.97
C ASP A 511 -20.84 -29.02 11.47
N SER A 512 -21.01 -28.79 12.78
CA SER A 512 -21.26 -27.47 13.36
C SER A 512 -20.15 -26.44 13.10
N ALA A 513 -18.92 -26.88 12.80
CA ALA A 513 -17.76 -26.01 12.57
C ALA A 513 -17.78 -25.35 11.18
N GLY A 514 -18.13 -26.11 10.13
CA GLY A 514 -18.20 -25.59 8.76
C GLY A 514 -19.30 -24.54 8.62
N ALA A 515 -20.52 -24.86 9.07
CA ALA A 515 -21.66 -23.96 8.99
C ALA A 515 -21.46 -22.62 9.74
N ARG A 516 -20.75 -22.63 10.89
CA ARG A 516 -20.39 -21.40 11.61
C ARG A 516 -19.36 -20.57 10.86
N SER A 517 -18.38 -21.20 10.20
CA SER A 517 -17.44 -20.51 9.33
C SER A 517 -18.17 -19.84 8.16
N GLU A 518 -19.08 -20.54 7.47
CA GLU A 518 -19.89 -19.93 6.41
C GLU A 518 -20.72 -18.73 6.88
N GLN A 519 -21.36 -18.83 8.05
CA GLN A 519 -22.15 -17.71 8.59
C GLN A 519 -21.29 -16.50 8.93
N ALA A 520 -20.10 -16.71 9.52
CA ALA A 520 -19.11 -15.66 9.75
C ALA A 520 -18.68 -15.00 8.43
N MET A 521 -18.33 -15.80 7.42
CA MET A 521 -17.92 -15.28 6.11
C MET A 521 -19.04 -14.51 5.39
N ARG A 522 -20.30 -14.95 5.46
CA ARG A 522 -21.44 -14.21 4.87
C ARG A 522 -21.67 -12.86 5.56
N MET A 523 -21.45 -12.76 6.87
CA MET A 523 -21.54 -11.47 7.57
C MET A 523 -20.36 -10.53 7.24
N ARG A 524 -19.15 -11.06 7.11
CA ARG A 524 -18.00 -10.29 6.60
C ARG A 524 -18.19 -9.86 5.14
N GLU A 525 -18.80 -10.71 4.31
CA GLU A 525 -19.11 -10.40 2.91
C GLU A 525 -19.96 -9.12 2.83
N LEU A 526 -21.04 -9.06 3.61
CA LEU A 526 -21.95 -7.90 3.69
C LEU A 526 -21.25 -6.61 4.13
N VAL A 527 -20.26 -6.66 5.03
CA VAL A 527 -19.46 -5.48 5.41
C VAL A 527 -18.66 -4.97 4.21
N GLY A 528 -18.00 -5.87 3.46
CA GLY A 528 -17.32 -5.50 2.21
C GLY A 528 -18.28 -4.95 1.15
N ARG A 529 -19.51 -5.50 1.06
CA ARG A 529 -20.52 -5.06 0.08
C ARG A 529 -21.04 -3.66 0.39
N ALA A 530 -21.31 -3.36 1.66
CA ALA A 530 -21.67 -2.02 2.12
C ALA A 530 -20.56 -1.01 1.77
N TYR A 531 -19.31 -1.34 2.10
CA TYR A 531 -18.13 -0.52 1.81
C TYR A 531 -17.96 -0.24 0.30
N LEU A 532 -18.18 -1.24 -0.55
CA LEU A 532 -18.11 -1.05 -2.01
C LEU A 532 -19.26 -0.23 -2.58
N LEU A 533 -20.48 -0.38 -2.06
CA LEU A 533 -21.63 0.43 -2.48
C LEU A 533 -21.45 1.90 -2.07
N ASP A 534 -20.94 2.17 -0.86
CA ASP A 534 -20.57 3.51 -0.41
C ASP A 534 -19.53 4.13 -1.38
N LEU A 535 -18.43 3.42 -1.64
CA LEU A 535 -17.36 3.90 -2.54
C LEU A 535 -17.82 4.14 -3.97
N ALA A 536 -18.61 3.23 -4.55
CA ALA A 536 -19.12 3.34 -5.91
C ALA A 536 -20.06 4.55 -6.09
N VAL A 537 -20.82 4.92 -5.06
CA VAL A 537 -21.66 6.13 -5.07
C VAL A 537 -20.81 7.40 -4.85
N LEU A 538 -19.84 7.37 -3.93
CA LEU A 538 -19.01 8.54 -3.62
C LEU A 538 -18.03 8.90 -4.75
N GLY A 539 -17.49 7.91 -5.47
CA GLY A 539 -16.56 8.11 -6.58
C GLY A 539 -17.16 8.83 -7.80
N GLU A 540 -18.49 8.94 -7.86
CA GLU A 540 -19.28 9.58 -8.93
C GLU A 540 -19.66 11.05 -8.62
N SER A 541 -19.13 11.62 -7.54
CA SER A 541 -19.31 13.03 -7.16
C SER A 541 -18.41 13.98 -7.94
N ASP A 542 -18.76 15.27 -7.99
CA ASP A 542 -17.92 16.30 -8.62
C ASP A 542 -16.62 16.56 -7.82
N GLY A 543 -16.68 16.37 -6.50
CA GLY A 543 -15.59 16.48 -5.54
C GLY A 543 -15.85 15.70 -4.24
N VAL A 544 -14.80 15.24 -3.56
CA VAL A 544 -14.87 14.48 -2.30
C VAL A 544 -13.95 15.03 -1.21
N VAL A 545 -14.45 15.06 0.03
CA VAL A 545 -13.70 15.42 1.24
C VAL A 545 -13.41 14.18 2.07
N CYS A 546 -12.16 13.93 2.42
CA CYS A 546 -11.80 12.78 3.26
C CYS A 546 -10.43 12.96 3.95
N ALA A 547 -10.08 12.05 4.87
CA ALA A 547 -8.75 12.00 5.50
C ALA A 547 -7.92 10.88 4.87
N VAL A 548 -6.74 11.22 4.33
CA VAL A 548 -5.89 10.29 3.53
C VAL A 548 -5.39 9.07 4.32
N SER A 549 -5.27 9.20 5.64
CA SER A 549 -5.03 8.10 6.58
C SER A 549 -5.95 6.91 6.31
N SER A 550 -7.23 7.14 5.99
CA SER A 550 -8.14 6.09 5.52
C SER A 550 -7.79 5.62 4.10
N ALA A 551 -7.61 4.30 3.93
CA ALA A 551 -7.49 3.68 2.61
C ALA A 551 -8.69 3.98 1.71
N ALA A 552 -9.89 4.19 2.27
CA ALA A 552 -11.08 4.61 1.51
C ALA A 552 -10.87 5.98 0.82
N CYS A 553 -10.21 6.93 1.50
CA CYS A 553 -9.90 8.23 0.92
C CYS A 553 -8.91 8.10 -0.24
N ARG A 554 -7.88 7.26 -0.08
CA ARG A 554 -6.91 6.95 -1.14
C ARG A 554 -7.57 6.24 -2.33
N VAL A 555 -8.49 5.30 -2.09
CA VAL A 555 -9.33 4.67 -3.13
C VAL A 555 -10.18 5.70 -3.86
N LEU A 556 -10.90 6.57 -3.16
CA LEU A 556 -11.74 7.61 -3.79
C LEU A 556 -10.92 8.55 -4.69
N GLY A 557 -9.69 8.87 -4.31
CA GLY A 557 -8.76 9.60 -5.18
C GLY A 557 -8.45 8.86 -6.49
N VAL A 558 -8.31 7.53 -6.45
CA VAL A 558 -8.16 6.69 -7.66
C VAL A 558 -9.44 6.69 -8.49
N MET A 559 -10.61 6.54 -7.86
CA MET A 559 -11.92 6.46 -8.54
C MET A 559 -12.26 7.75 -9.30
N MET A 560 -11.98 8.92 -8.70
CA MET A 560 -12.18 10.23 -9.33
C MET A 560 -11.12 10.58 -10.40
N GLY A 561 -9.99 9.89 -10.43
CA GLY A 561 -8.91 10.10 -11.40
C GLY A 561 -7.95 11.23 -11.04
N TRP A 562 -6.79 11.26 -11.73
CA TRP A 562 -5.67 12.14 -11.37
C TRP A 562 -6.02 13.63 -11.47
N ASP A 563 -6.84 14.01 -12.44
CA ASP A 563 -7.24 15.40 -12.64
C ASP A 563 -7.97 15.94 -11.41
N ALA A 564 -8.84 15.14 -10.78
CA ALA A 564 -9.49 15.50 -9.52
C ALA A 564 -8.52 15.69 -8.35
N VAL A 565 -7.46 14.86 -8.27
CA VAL A 565 -6.38 14.99 -7.28
C VAL A 565 -5.54 16.26 -7.53
N ARG A 566 -5.22 16.56 -8.79
CA ARG A 566 -4.46 17.77 -9.18
C ARG A 566 -5.25 19.05 -8.94
N GLU A 567 -6.55 19.03 -9.21
CA GLU A 567 -7.46 20.18 -9.11
C GLU A 567 -7.95 20.43 -7.68
N GLY A 568 -7.58 19.58 -6.71
CA GLY A 568 -8.08 19.65 -5.34
C GLY A 568 -9.56 19.30 -5.19
N ARG A 569 -10.16 18.67 -6.20
CA ARG A 569 -11.54 18.11 -6.14
C ARG A 569 -11.59 16.86 -5.27
N TRP A 570 -10.49 16.10 -5.21
CA TRP A 570 -10.19 15.22 -4.09
C TRP A 570 -9.47 16.05 -3.01
N MET A 571 -10.10 16.20 -1.84
CA MET A 571 -9.64 17.10 -0.78
C MET A 571 -9.30 16.32 0.51
N ASN A 572 -8.01 16.25 0.81
CA ASN A 572 -7.48 15.74 2.07
C ASN A 572 -7.65 16.79 3.19
N VAL A 573 -8.31 16.45 4.31
CA VAL A 573 -8.49 17.32 5.50
C VAL A 573 -7.69 16.87 6.74
N ASP A 574 -6.82 15.88 6.55
CA ASP A 574 -5.75 15.45 7.47
C ASP A 574 -4.55 16.44 7.36
N ASP A 575 -3.32 15.98 7.60
CA ASP A 575 -2.05 16.73 7.54
C ASP A 575 -1.69 17.45 6.21
N GLY A 576 -2.62 17.51 5.24
CA GLY A 576 -2.44 18.21 3.97
C GLY A 576 -1.47 17.54 2.99
N ARG A 577 -0.97 16.32 3.26
CA ARG A 577 -0.13 15.60 2.30
C ARG A 577 -0.87 15.31 0.98
N PRO A 578 -0.17 15.27 -0.17
CA PRO A 578 -0.77 14.88 -1.44
C PRO A 578 -1.08 13.38 -1.47
N TRP A 579 -1.90 12.95 -2.44
CA TRP A 579 -2.24 11.54 -2.63
C TRP A 579 -1.00 10.65 -2.72
N SER A 580 -1.07 9.53 -1.99
CA SER A 580 -0.06 8.47 -1.89
C SER A 580 -0.75 7.11 -1.86
N TRP A 581 0.01 6.05 -2.13
CA TRP A 581 -0.48 4.67 -2.05
C TRP A 581 -0.17 4.03 -0.68
N ASP A 582 1.06 4.24 -0.16
CA ASP A 582 1.54 4.09 1.22
C ASP A 582 0.74 3.14 2.16
N GLY A 583 0.76 1.82 1.95
CA GLY A 583 1.76 1.07 1.19
C GLY A 583 3.02 0.74 2.02
N SER A 584 3.15 1.34 3.21
CA SER A 584 3.86 0.71 4.32
C SER A 584 3.01 -0.46 4.83
N GLY A 585 3.62 -1.65 4.87
CA GLY A 585 3.28 -2.65 5.89
C GLY A 585 3.70 -2.17 7.27
#